data_AF-A0A2D9LUQ1-F1
#
_entry.id   AF-A0A2D9LUQ1-F1
#
_cell.length_a   1.000
_cell.length_b   1.000
_cell.length_c   1.000
_cell.angle_alpha   90.00
_cell.angle_beta   90.00
_cell.angle_gamma   90.00
#
_symmetry.space_group_name_H-M   'P 1'
#
loop_
_entity.id
_entity.type
_entity.pdbx_description
1 polymer ?
#
loop_
_entity_poly.entity_id
_entity_poly.type
_entity_poly.pdbx_seq_one_letter_code
_entity_poly.pdbx_strand_id
1 'polypeptide(L)'
;MPSPTPTPTPTPTPTPTPTPSDNVTGNMATTDSWVKVEYQGVDHVIPGEEHDRYNSAPATSGWHFGAPVAPARWGIHTIPLPDEVLVHNLEHGYVNVHYNCLDGCEALVAQLSEVVDIATNVGAKVLMSPYPDMDTRIALTAWTVIDKFDDFDEVRIIAFMLAHESSPLAPEANVPR
;
A
#
# COMPACT_ATOMS: atom_id res chain seq x y z
N MET A 1 73.64 38.02 17.03
CA MET A 1 72.78 36.81 16.99
C MET A 1 71.44 37.26 16.41
N PRO A 2 71.07 36.88 15.18
CA PRO A 2 69.76 37.23 14.64
C PRO A 2 68.68 36.33 15.25
N SER A 3 67.56 36.96 15.62
CA SER A 3 66.37 36.31 16.20
C SER A 3 65.68 35.40 15.18
N PRO A 4 65.19 34.20 15.54
CA PRO A 4 64.46 33.36 14.61
C PRO A 4 63.05 33.94 14.34
N THR A 5 62.72 34.11 13.07
CA THR A 5 61.39 34.51 12.59
C THR A 5 60.38 33.38 12.85
N PRO A 6 59.18 33.64 13.39
CA PRO A 6 58.16 32.62 13.58
C PRO A 6 57.60 32.14 12.22
N THR A 7 57.51 30.82 12.07
CA THR A 7 56.86 30.15 10.92
C THR A 7 55.34 30.33 11.00
N PRO A 8 54.64 30.64 9.89
CA PRO A 8 53.18 30.72 9.90
C PRO A 8 52.55 29.32 10.02
N THR A 9 51.63 29.18 10.98
CA THR A 9 50.76 28.00 11.16
C THR A 9 49.79 27.85 9.99
N PRO A 10 49.58 26.65 9.42
CA PRO A 10 48.58 26.45 8.38
C PRO A 10 47.16 26.64 8.93
N THR A 11 46.36 27.46 8.26
CA THR A 11 44.93 27.68 8.54
C THR A 11 44.14 26.41 8.20
N PRO A 12 43.21 25.94 9.05
CA PRO A 12 42.33 24.83 8.70
C PRO A 12 41.41 25.21 7.54
N THR A 13 41.38 24.38 6.50
CA THR A 13 40.45 24.48 5.36
C THR A 13 39.01 24.30 5.86
N PRO A 14 38.04 25.13 5.44
CA PRO A 14 36.64 24.92 5.80
C PRO A 14 36.13 23.63 5.16
N THR A 15 35.59 22.73 5.98
CA THR A 15 34.81 21.56 5.55
C THR A 15 33.61 22.04 4.71
N PRO A 16 33.31 21.46 3.54
CA PRO A 16 32.11 21.79 2.81
C PRO A 16 30.89 21.36 3.63
N THR A 17 30.05 22.34 3.98
CA THR A 17 28.70 22.10 4.52
C THR A 17 27.90 21.26 3.51
N PRO A 18 27.26 20.16 3.90
CA PRO A 18 26.34 19.46 3.01
C PRO A 18 25.17 20.39 2.70
N THR A 19 25.02 20.76 1.42
CA THR A 19 23.86 21.50 0.91
C THR A 19 22.59 20.65 1.13
N PRO A 20 21.47 21.23 1.57
CA PRO A 20 20.18 20.55 1.52
C PRO A 20 19.92 20.13 0.08
N SER A 21 19.68 18.84 -0.15
CA SER A 21 19.30 18.34 -1.47
C SER A 21 17.90 18.87 -1.80
N ASP A 22 17.85 19.86 -2.70
CA ASP A 22 16.65 20.31 -3.37
C ASP A 22 16.16 19.20 -4.32
N ASN A 23 15.59 18.12 -3.79
CA ASN A 23 14.89 17.13 -4.60
C ASN A 23 13.39 17.45 -4.64
N VAL A 24 13.06 18.69 -5.03
CA VAL A 24 11.70 19.12 -5.37
C VAL A 24 11.44 18.73 -6.84
N THR A 25 11.53 17.44 -7.16
CA THR A 25 11.08 16.92 -8.47
C THR A 25 10.67 15.45 -8.44
N GLY A 26 10.55 14.82 -7.26
CA GLY A 26 10.20 13.41 -7.13
C GLY A 26 8.72 13.08 -6.90
N ASN A 27 7.81 14.06 -6.97
CA ASN A 27 6.45 13.91 -6.41
C ASN A 27 5.32 13.89 -7.47
N MET A 28 5.56 13.25 -8.62
CA MET A 28 4.46 12.77 -9.44
C MET A 28 4.28 11.29 -9.17
N ALA A 29 3.18 10.92 -8.51
CA ALA A 29 2.73 9.53 -8.46
C ALA A 29 2.64 9.02 -9.90
N THR A 30 3.59 8.18 -10.30
CA THR A 30 3.54 7.58 -11.64
C THR A 30 2.52 6.47 -11.59
N THR A 31 1.31 6.75 -12.09
CA THR A 31 0.26 5.75 -12.37
C THR A 31 0.77 4.61 -13.26
N ASP A 32 1.93 4.81 -13.92
CA ASP A 32 2.67 3.81 -14.70
C ASP A 32 3.11 2.58 -13.89
N SER A 33 3.05 2.64 -12.56
CA SER A 33 3.37 1.50 -11.69
C SER A 33 2.18 0.58 -11.38
N TRP A 34 0.96 0.98 -11.71
CA TRP A 34 -0.23 0.18 -11.44
C TRP A 34 -0.40 -0.92 -12.49
N VAL A 35 -0.51 -2.16 -12.04
CA VAL A 35 -0.63 -3.33 -12.89
C VAL A 35 -2.09 -3.74 -12.97
N LYS A 36 -2.62 -3.82 -14.19
CA LYS A 36 -3.90 -4.50 -14.45
C LYS A 36 -3.70 -6.00 -14.40
N VAL A 37 -4.51 -6.66 -13.60
CA VAL A 37 -4.51 -8.12 -13.44
C VAL A 37 -5.66 -8.69 -14.26
N GLU A 38 -5.44 -9.84 -14.89
CA GLU A 38 -6.48 -10.54 -15.64
C GLU A 38 -7.67 -10.89 -14.73
N TYR A 39 -8.88 -10.62 -15.22
CA TYR A 39 -10.12 -10.87 -14.48
C TYR A 39 -10.37 -12.38 -14.30
N GLN A 40 -10.64 -12.80 -13.06
CA GLN A 40 -10.88 -14.21 -12.72
C GLN A 40 -12.34 -14.55 -12.35
N GLY A 41 -13.29 -13.66 -12.58
CA GLY A 41 -14.70 -13.92 -12.23
C GLY A 41 -15.19 -13.19 -10.97
N VAL A 42 -16.42 -13.53 -10.57
CA VAL A 42 -17.16 -12.99 -9.40
C VAL A 42 -17.88 -14.11 -8.63
N ASP A 43 -17.46 -15.36 -8.81
CA ASP A 43 -18.21 -16.49 -8.27
C ASP A 43 -18.08 -16.55 -6.74
N HIS A 44 -19.21 -16.60 -6.05
CA HIS A 44 -19.22 -16.85 -4.62
C HIS A 44 -18.94 -18.33 -4.32
N VAL A 45 -18.05 -18.59 -3.36
CA VAL A 45 -17.77 -19.92 -2.81
C VAL A 45 -18.07 -19.96 -1.32
N ILE A 46 -18.30 -21.15 -0.77
CA ILE A 46 -18.42 -21.34 0.69
C ILE A 46 -17.07 -21.71 1.33
N PRO A 47 -16.85 -21.43 2.63
CA PRO A 47 -15.63 -21.86 3.30
C PRO A 47 -15.37 -23.36 3.16
N GLY A 48 -14.20 -23.71 2.61
CA GLY A 48 -13.78 -25.08 2.36
C GLY A 48 -14.16 -25.64 0.98
N GLU A 49 -14.88 -24.89 0.15
CA GLU A 49 -15.05 -25.19 -1.27
C GLU A 49 -13.75 -24.88 -2.03
N GLU A 50 -13.34 -25.80 -2.90
CA GLU A 50 -12.15 -25.61 -3.72
C GLU A 50 -12.45 -24.71 -4.93
N HIS A 51 -11.49 -23.87 -5.29
CA HIS A 51 -11.49 -23.10 -6.52
C HIS A 51 -10.09 -23.02 -7.12
N ASP A 52 -9.97 -22.54 -8.36
CA ASP A 52 -8.67 -22.39 -9.01
C ASP A 52 -7.83 -21.29 -8.33
N ARG A 53 -6.51 -21.39 -8.47
CA ARG A 53 -5.58 -20.44 -7.86
C ARG A 53 -5.78 -19.01 -8.40
N TYR A 54 -5.67 -18.02 -7.52
CA TYR A 54 -5.57 -16.62 -7.93
C TYR A 54 -4.33 -16.35 -8.79
N ASN A 55 -4.45 -15.44 -9.75
CA ASN A 55 -3.39 -15.03 -10.66
C ASN A 55 -2.54 -13.84 -10.12
N SER A 56 -2.89 -13.32 -8.94
CA SER A 56 -2.17 -12.30 -8.19
C SER A 56 -2.13 -12.65 -6.70
N ALA A 57 -1.14 -12.07 -6.01
CA ALA A 57 -1.01 -12.14 -4.56
C ALA A 57 -0.56 -10.75 -4.07
N PRO A 58 -1.40 -9.99 -3.33
CA PRO A 58 -2.78 -10.31 -2.94
C PRO A 58 -3.74 -10.45 -4.12
N ALA A 59 -4.81 -11.23 -3.94
CA ALA A 59 -5.80 -11.48 -4.99
C ALA A 59 -6.61 -10.21 -5.32
N THR A 60 -6.97 -10.04 -6.60
CA THR A 60 -7.65 -8.82 -7.11
C THR A 60 -9.04 -9.05 -7.73
N SER A 61 -9.42 -10.31 -7.97
CA SER A 61 -10.74 -10.72 -8.50
C SER A 61 -10.87 -12.24 -8.41
N GLY A 62 -12.05 -12.79 -8.73
CA GLY A 62 -12.28 -14.23 -8.78
C GLY A 62 -13.15 -14.72 -7.64
N TRP A 63 -12.96 -15.98 -7.25
CA TRP A 63 -13.76 -16.61 -6.21
C TRP A 63 -13.66 -15.88 -4.88
N HIS A 64 -14.76 -15.74 -4.15
CA HIS A 64 -14.75 -15.07 -2.86
C HIS A 64 -15.93 -15.52 -1.98
N PHE A 65 -15.86 -15.28 -0.67
CA PHE A 65 -16.94 -15.68 0.23
C PHE A 65 -18.09 -14.68 0.16
N GLY A 66 -19.33 -15.15 0.38
CA GLY A 66 -20.48 -14.28 0.57
C GLY A 66 -20.80 -14.00 2.04
N ALA A 67 -21.92 -13.34 2.28
CA ALA A 67 -22.47 -13.18 3.63
C ALA A 67 -22.75 -14.55 4.29
N PRO A 68 -22.56 -14.69 5.62
CA PRO A 68 -22.17 -13.66 6.58
C PRO A 68 -20.65 -13.56 6.81
N VAL A 69 -19.83 -14.24 6.01
CA VAL A 69 -18.38 -14.39 6.26
C VAL A 69 -17.59 -13.21 5.70
N ALA A 70 -18.10 -12.60 4.62
CA ALA A 70 -17.52 -11.45 3.94
C ALA A 70 -18.63 -10.44 3.54
N PRO A 71 -18.27 -9.17 3.24
CA PRO A 71 -16.92 -8.58 3.27
C PRO A 71 -16.39 -8.38 4.69
N ALA A 72 -15.08 -8.15 4.84
CA ALA A 72 -14.52 -7.68 6.11
C ALA A 72 -14.93 -6.24 6.40
N ARG A 73 -14.93 -5.86 7.68
CA ARG A 73 -15.14 -4.46 8.09
C ARG A 73 -14.04 -3.57 7.52
N TRP A 74 -14.39 -2.35 7.09
CA TRP A 74 -13.42 -1.29 6.78
C TRP A 74 -12.51 -0.97 7.98
N GLY A 75 -11.38 -0.33 7.71
CA GLY A 75 -10.38 0.05 8.72
C GLY A 75 -9.27 -0.98 8.90
N ILE A 76 -8.61 -0.91 10.05
CA ILE A 76 -7.37 -1.65 10.31
C ILE A 76 -7.64 -3.02 10.92
N HIS A 77 -7.10 -4.05 10.30
CA HIS A 77 -7.00 -5.41 10.82
C HIS A 77 -5.54 -5.74 11.15
N THR A 78 -5.33 -6.38 12.29
CA THR A 78 -3.99 -6.73 12.79
C THR A 78 -3.61 -8.20 12.57
N ILE A 79 -4.51 -8.96 11.95
CA ILE A 79 -4.29 -10.36 11.56
C ILE A 79 -4.50 -10.51 10.05
N PRO A 80 -3.80 -11.44 9.38
CA PRO A 80 -4.07 -11.75 7.99
C PRO A 80 -5.52 -12.20 7.79
N LEU A 81 -6.10 -11.78 6.66
CA LEU A 81 -7.42 -12.19 6.23
C LEU A 81 -7.28 -13.09 4.98
N PRO A 82 -8.16 -14.10 4.79
CA PRO A 82 -8.17 -14.91 3.57
C PRO A 82 -8.43 -14.05 2.32
N ASP A 83 -7.86 -14.43 1.19
CA ASP A 83 -8.07 -13.76 -0.09
C ASP A 83 -9.57 -13.71 -0.45
N GLU A 84 -10.34 -14.77 -0.15
CA GLU A 84 -11.77 -14.85 -0.41
C GLU A 84 -12.58 -13.81 0.38
N VAL A 85 -12.08 -13.36 1.53
CA VAL A 85 -12.69 -12.25 2.28
C VAL A 85 -12.30 -10.91 1.66
N LEU A 86 -11.01 -10.75 1.36
CA LEU A 86 -10.43 -9.53 0.82
C LEU A 86 -10.96 -9.20 -0.59
N VAL A 87 -11.18 -10.21 -1.43
CA VAL A 87 -11.71 -10.05 -2.80
C VAL A 87 -13.16 -9.57 -2.77
N HIS A 88 -14.00 -10.01 -1.81
CA HIS A 88 -15.36 -9.47 -1.66
C HIS A 88 -15.34 -7.97 -1.33
N ASN A 89 -14.40 -7.53 -0.48
CA ASN A 89 -14.21 -6.09 -0.25
C ASN A 89 -13.92 -5.37 -1.59
N LEU A 90 -13.05 -5.92 -2.43
CA LEU A 90 -12.74 -5.35 -3.74
C LEU A 90 -13.96 -5.33 -4.68
N GLU A 91 -14.80 -6.37 -4.65
CA GLU A 91 -16.06 -6.41 -5.43
C GLU A 91 -16.99 -5.24 -5.06
N HIS A 92 -17.05 -4.91 -3.76
CA HIS A 92 -17.81 -3.78 -3.22
C HIS A 92 -17.10 -2.42 -3.40
N GLY A 93 -16.00 -2.38 -4.16
CA GLY A 93 -15.27 -1.15 -4.47
C GLY A 93 -14.32 -0.67 -3.38
N TYR A 94 -13.85 -1.55 -2.51
CA TYR A 94 -12.82 -1.20 -1.54
C TYR A 94 -11.45 -1.06 -2.21
N VAL A 95 -10.58 -0.29 -1.56
CA VAL A 95 -9.13 -0.41 -1.70
C VAL A 95 -8.59 -1.11 -0.46
N ASN A 96 -7.84 -2.19 -0.65
CA ASN A 96 -7.18 -2.89 0.44
C ASN A 96 -5.69 -2.48 0.47
N VAL A 97 -5.20 -2.12 1.65
CA VAL A 97 -3.81 -1.76 1.94
C VAL A 97 -3.15 -2.92 2.66
N HIS A 98 -2.23 -3.58 1.99
CA HIS A 98 -1.53 -4.75 2.52
C HIS A 98 -0.12 -4.40 2.93
N TYR A 99 0.37 -5.04 4.00
CA TYR A 99 1.76 -4.91 4.42
C TYR A 99 2.39 -6.26 4.76
N ASN A 100 3.67 -6.42 4.42
CA ASN A 100 4.46 -7.59 4.75
C ASN A 100 5.69 -7.18 5.54
N CYS A 101 5.84 -7.74 6.74
CA CYS A 101 6.80 -7.27 7.73
C CYS A 101 7.61 -8.41 8.33
N LEU A 102 8.25 -9.19 7.45
CA LEU A 102 9.11 -10.33 7.81
C LEU A 102 10.17 -9.97 8.87
N ASP A 103 10.74 -8.76 8.80
CA ASP A 103 11.79 -8.28 9.71
C ASP A 103 11.30 -7.23 10.73
N GLY A 104 9.98 -7.05 10.86
CA GLY A 104 9.39 -5.97 11.64
C GLY A 104 9.38 -4.62 10.91
N CYS A 105 8.31 -3.84 11.12
CA CYS A 105 8.06 -2.61 10.34
C CYS A 105 7.14 -1.62 11.08
N GLU A 106 7.21 -1.55 12.40
CA GLU A 106 6.26 -0.78 13.24
C GLU A 106 6.04 0.66 12.75
N ALA A 107 7.12 1.33 12.30
CA ALA A 107 7.05 2.66 11.72
C ALA A 107 6.19 2.70 10.43
N LEU A 108 6.39 1.73 9.53
CA LEU A 108 5.58 1.61 8.31
C LEU A 108 4.10 1.35 8.64
N VAL A 109 3.83 0.44 9.58
CA VAL A 109 2.44 0.14 10.00
C VAL A 109 1.79 1.40 10.56
N ALA A 110 2.51 2.18 11.37
CA ALA A 110 1.98 3.43 11.92
C ALA A 110 1.65 4.45 10.81
N GLN A 111 2.53 4.61 9.81
CA GLN A 111 2.31 5.50 8.68
C GLN A 111 1.12 5.08 7.81
N LEU A 112 1.03 3.78 7.47
CA LEU A 112 -0.11 3.23 6.72
C LEU A 112 -1.42 3.37 7.51
N SER A 113 -1.38 3.13 8.82
CA SER A 113 -2.54 3.25 9.71
C SER A 113 -3.08 4.68 9.73
N GLU A 114 -2.21 5.69 9.79
CA GLU A 114 -2.61 7.10 9.74
C GLU A 114 -3.37 7.43 8.44
N VAL A 115 -2.85 7.01 7.29
CA VAL A 115 -3.52 7.21 5.98
C VAL A 115 -4.89 6.52 5.94
N VAL A 116 -4.96 5.28 6.41
CA VAL A 116 -6.20 4.48 6.42
C VAL A 116 -7.24 5.06 7.38
N ASP A 117 -6.83 5.52 8.56
CA ASP A 117 -7.71 6.17 9.53
C ASP A 117 -8.26 7.48 8.96
N ILE A 118 -7.44 8.30 8.31
CA ILE A 118 -7.90 9.53 7.64
C ILE A 118 -8.95 9.21 6.56
N ALA A 119 -8.65 8.24 5.68
CA ALA A 119 -9.55 7.84 4.60
C ALA A 119 -10.89 7.30 5.13
N THR A 120 -10.85 6.45 6.14
CA THR A 120 -12.06 5.85 6.71
C THR A 120 -12.87 6.82 7.56
N ASN A 121 -12.24 7.81 8.21
CA ASN A 121 -12.93 8.88 8.94
C ASN A 121 -13.78 9.76 8.01
N VAL A 122 -13.40 9.91 6.74
CA VAL A 122 -14.19 10.65 5.72
C VAL A 122 -15.15 9.76 4.93
N GLY A 123 -15.26 8.47 5.29
CA GLY A 123 -16.24 7.56 4.71
C GLY A 123 -15.73 6.64 3.61
N ALA A 124 -14.44 6.66 3.28
CA ALA A 124 -13.89 5.84 2.21
C ALA A 124 -13.94 4.33 2.54
N LYS A 125 -14.10 3.51 1.50
CA LYS A 125 -14.03 2.05 1.58
C LYS A 125 -12.58 1.58 1.53
N VAL A 126 -11.90 1.68 2.67
CA VAL A 126 -10.52 1.24 2.79
C VAL A 126 -10.40 0.25 3.92
N LEU A 127 -9.63 -0.81 3.71
CA LEU A 127 -9.20 -1.70 4.78
C LEU A 127 -7.68 -1.88 4.73
N MET A 128 -7.09 -2.18 5.89
CA MET A 128 -5.68 -2.52 5.99
C MET A 128 -5.50 -3.85 6.69
N SER A 129 -4.60 -4.70 6.20
CA SER A 129 -4.29 -6.00 6.81
C SER A 129 -2.86 -6.46 6.50
N PRO A 130 -2.22 -7.25 7.39
CA PRO A 130 -0.99 -7.94 7.03
C PRO A 130 -1.24 -8.98 5.94
N TYR A 131 -0.28 -9.11 5.02
CA TYR A 131 -0.28 -10.13 3.97
C TYR A 131 1.12 -10.76 3.86
N PRO A 132 1.39 -11.87 4.56
CA PRO A 132 2.74 -12.42 4.68
C PRO A 132 3.29 -13.07 3.40
N ASP A 133 2.41 -13.48 2.48
CA ASP A 133 2.78 -14.26 1.29
C ASP A 133 3.10 -13.42 0.04
N MET A 134 3.15 -12.08 0.17
CA MET A 134 3.56 -11.19 -0.92
C MET A 134 5.06 -10.87 -0.90
N ASP A 135 5.60 -10.55 -2.06
CA ASP A 135 7.02 -10.33 -2.34
C ASP A 135 7.54 -8.91 -2.04
N THR A 136 6.63 -7.95 -1.81
CA THR A 136 6.96 -6.56 -1.47
C THR A 136 6.49 -6.21 -0.06
N ARG A 137 6.99 -5.11 0.50
CA ARG A 137 6.55 -4.65 1.83
C ARG A 137 5.15 -4.07 1.82
N ILE A 138 4.72 -3.48 0.72
CA ILE A 138 3.41 -2.83 0.57
C ILE A 138 2.77 -3.34 -0.73
N ALA A 139 1.47 -3.61 -0.67
CA ALA A 139 0.65 -3.76 -1.85
C ALA A 139 -0.70 -3.06 -1.67
N LEU A 140 -1.16 -2.38 -2.70
CA LEU A 140 -2.50 -1.79 -2.77
C LEU A 140 -3.29 -2.57 -3.80
N THR A 141 -4.47 -3.06 -3.43
CA THR A 141 -5.35 -3.77 -4.36
C THR A 141 -6.69 -3.07 -4.48
N ALA A 142 -7.15 -3.00 -5.72
CA ALA A 142 -8.52 -2.72 -6.10
C ALA A 142 -8.99 -3.83 -7.06
N TRP A 143 -10.27 -3.84 -7.42
CA TRP A 143 -10.77 -4.82 -8.38
C TRP A 143 -9.94 -4.81 -9.68
N THR A 144 -9.30 -5.94 -10.01
CA THR A 144 -8.39 -6.15 -11.17
C THR A 144 -7.17 -5.22 -11.25
N VAL A 145 -6.80 -4.52 -10.19
CA VAL A 145 -5.64 -3.60 -10.18
C VAL A 145 -4.82 -3.80 -8.93
N ILE A 146 -3.50 -3.87 -9.11
CA ILE A 146 -2.54 -3.97 -8.01
C ILE A 146 -1.39 -2.98 -8.19
N ASP A 147 -0.95 -2.40 -7.09
CA ASP A 147 0.29 -1.64 -7.00
C ASP A 147 1.17 -2.24 -5.91
N LYS A 148 2.43 -2.58 -6.23
CA LYS A 148 3.38 -3.22 -5.32
C LYS A 148 4.66 -2.41 -5.21
N PHE A 149 5.15 -2.19 -3.99
CA PHE A 149 6.34 -1.38 -3.72
C PHE A 149 6.84 -1.59 -2.28
N ASP A 150 8.07 -1.14 -1.98
CA ASP A 150 8.73 -1.44 -0.71
C ASP A 150 8.80 -0.28 0.29
N ASP A 151 8.85 0.95 -0.21
CA ASP A 151 9.03 2.14 0.61
C ASP A 151 7.71 2.89 0.79
N PHE A 152 7.46 3.40 2.00
CA PHE A 152 6.27 4.23 2.25
C PHE A 152 6.29 5.47 1.35
N ASP A 153 5.23 5.62 0.56
CA ASP A 153 4.99 6.76 -0.32
C ASP A 153 3.53 7.18 -0.15
N GLU A 154 3.30 8.17 0.72
CA GLU A 154 1.97 8.68 1.03
C GLU A 154 1.23 9.17 -0.23
N VAL A 155 1.94 9.87 -1.12
CA VAL A 155 1.34 10.47 -2.32
C VAL A 155 0.88 9.39 -3.29
N ARG A 156 1.70 8.34 -3.47
CA ARG A 156 1.34 7.17 -4.28
C ARG A 156 0.14 6.41 -3.70
N ILE A 157 0.12 6.19 -2.39
CA ILE A 157 -0.97 5.48 -1.71
C ILE A 157 -2.28 6.25 -1.87
N ILE A 158 -2.28 7.55 -1.58
CA ILE A 158 -3.46 8.41 -1.72
C ILE A 158 -3.92 8.46 -3.18
N ALA A 159 -2.99 8.54 -4.15
CA ALA A 159 -3.33 8.54 -5.57
C ALA A 159 -4.05 7.25 -5.99
N PHE A 160 -3.61 6.08 -5.51
CA PHE A 160 -4.27 4.81 -5.77
C PHE A 160 -5.67 4.77 -5.14
N MET A 161 -5.81 5.21 -3.87
CA MET A 161 -7.10 5.27 -3.18
C MET A 161 -8.10 6.14 -3.94
N LEU A 162 -7.70 7.36 -4.34
CA LEU A 162 -8.57 8.28 -5.06
C LEU A 162 -8.99 7.77 -6.44
N ALA A 163 -8.14 6.98 -7.10
CA ALA A 163 -8.43 6.46 -8.43
C ALA A 163 -9.33 5.21 -8.41
N HIS A 164 -9.29 4.43 -7.32
CA HIS A 164 -9.85 3.09 -7.30
C HIS A 164 -10.95 2.83 -6.28
N GLU A 165 -11.02 3.61 -5.20
CA GLU A 165 -12.12 3.50 -4.23
C GLU A 165 -13.45 3.81 -4.91
N SER A 166 -14.43 2.93 -4.73
CA SER A 166 -15.74 2.97 -5.38
C SER A 166 -15.68 3.14 -6.92
N SER A 167 -14.58 2.72 -7.55
CA SER A 167 -14.40 2.77 -9.00
C SER A 167 -15.39 1.84 -9.72
N PRO A 168 -15.94 2.22 -10.90
CA PRO A 168 -16.85 1.38 -11.67
C PRO A 168 -16.20 0.11 -12.26
N LEU A 169 -14.90 -0.09 -12.05
CA LEU A 169 -14.25 -1.37 -12.33
C LEU A 169 -14.74 -2.47 -11.39
N ALA A 170 -15.08 -2.13 -10.14
CA ALA A 170 -15.61 -3.07 -9.17
C ALA A 170 -17.10 -3.36 -9.48
N PRO A 171 -17.51 -4.64 -9.59
CA PRO A 171 -18.88 -5.02 -9.99
C PRO A 171 -19.99 -4.41 -9.12
N GLU A 172 -19.75 -4.28 -7.81
CA GLU A 172 -20.73 -3.80 -6.83
C GLU A 172 -20.25 -2.53 -6.10
N ALA A 173 -19.52 -1.67 -6.80
CA ALA A 173 -18.95 -0.43 -6.25
C ALA A 173 -19.96 0.51 -5.56
N ASN A 174 -21.26 0.37 -5.83
CA ASN A 174 -22.30 1.21 -5.22
C ASN A 174 -22.80 0.70 -3.87
N VAL A 175 -22.40 -0.51 -3.44
CA VAL A 175 -22.78 -1.06 -2.13
C VAL A 175 -22.15 -0.20 -1.03
N PRO A 176 -22.92 0.34 -0.06
CA PRO A 176 -22.34 1.11 1.04
C PRO A 176 -21.34 0.30 1.87
N ARG A 177 -20.42 0.99 2.54
CA ARG A 177 -19.49 0.37 3.49
C ARG A 177 -20.20 -0.17 4.75
#